data_AF-A0A6M0CDI8-F1
#
_entry.id   AF-A0A6M0CDI8-F1
#
_cell.length_a   1.000
_cell.length_b   1.000
_cell.length_c   1.000
_cell.angle_alpha   90.00
_cell.angle_beta   90.00
_cell.angle_gamma   90.00
#
_symmetry.space_group_name_H-M   'P 1'
#
loop_
_entity.id
_entity.type
_entity.pdbx_description
1 polymer ?
#
loop_
_entity_poly.entity_id
_entity_poly.type
_entity_poly.pdbx_seq_one_letter_code
_entity_poly.pdbx_strand_id
1 'polypeptide(L)'
;MKKYFALLTILLAIGLAKAQQTGTKETSSKLKVTAYVKYDLKATKYRIKLMVREDTYADQYGKIATIDELKAAFFTSLEEKGIDTSKFVDNRMEYALSSYYDTGTILTYETVKKKDLETILMTKKPKNVTVFKAEMYCKSSKDHYKKIVTKGLEEADSKVRTLARQIGKSVDKLELVEDTYYDRSEWFYMTGETKQYYTITATYSIK
;
A
#
# COMPACT_ATOMS: atom_id res chain seq x y z
N MET A 1 -41.85 63.91 -32.89
CA MET A 1 -41.26 63.29 -31.67
C MET A 1 -41.62 61.81 -31.48
N LYS A 2 -42.89 61.38 -31.60
CA LYS A 2 -43.30 59.96 -31.41
C LYS A 2 -42.63 58.93 -32.36
N LYS A 3 -42.28 59.30 -33.60
CA LYS A 3 -41.66 58.38 -34.59
C LYS A 3 -40.19 58.04 -34.30
N TYR A 4 -39.44 58.94 -33.65
CA TYR A 4 -38.05 58.70 -33.27
C TYR A 4 -37.93 57.88 -31.98
N PHE A 5 -38.94 57.95 -31.12
CA PHE A 5 -39.01 57.16 -29.89
C PHE A 5 -39.20 55.65 -30.18
N ALA A 6 -39.97 55.32 -31.22
CA ALA A 6 -40.18 53.94 -31.66
C ALA A 6 -38.93 53.32 -32.33
N LEU A 7 -38.11 54.13 -33.01
CA LEU A 7 -36.86 53.64 -33.60
C LEU A 7 -35.78 53.38 -32.54
N LEU A 8 -35.75 54.19 -31.48
CA LEU A 8 -34.79 54.03 -30.38
C LEU A 8 -35.07 52.75 -29.56
N THR A 9 -36.33 52.41 -29.33
CA THR A 9 -36.70 51.17 -28.62
C THR A 9 -36.40 49.90 -29.40
N ILE A 10 -36.51 49.93 -30.73
CA ILE A 10 -36.17 48.77 -31.59
C ILE A 10 -34.65 48.53 -31.62
N LEU A 11 -33.84 49.59 -31.68
CA LEU A 11 -32.37 49.49 -31.64
C LEU A 11 -31.84 48.98 -30.29
N LEU A 12 -32.47 49.37 -29.17
CA LEU A 12 -32.15 48.83 -27.84
C LEU A 12 -32.53 47.35 -27.69
N ALA A 13 -33.64 46.91 -28.28
CA ALA A 13 -34.07 45.51 -28.24
C ALA A 13 -33.12 44.56 -29.01
N ILE A 14 -32.56 45.02 -30.14
CA ILE A 14 -31.61 44.22 -30.94
C ILE A 14 -30.22 44.16 -30.25
N GLY A 15 -29.82 45.21 -29.53
CA GLY A 15 -28.59 45.22 -28.72
C GLY A 15 -28.65 44.28 -27.52
N LEU A 16 -29.81 44.19 -26.85
CA LEU A 16 -30.03 43.29 -25.71
C LEU A 16 -30.11 41.82 -26.13
N ALA A 17 -30.67 41.52 -27.31
CA ALA A 17 -30.71 40.15 -27.84
C ALA A 17 -29.31 39.58 -28.16
N LYS A 18 -28.37 40.43 -28.61
CA LYS A 18 -26.98 40.00 -28.86
C LYS A 18 -26.15 39.86 -27.57
N ALA A 19 -26.49 40.60 -26.50
CA ALA A 19 -25.82 40.49 -25.20
C ALA A 19 -26.25 39.24 -24.41
N GLN A 20 -27.43 38.66 -24.69
CA GLN A 20 -27.88 37.42 -24.07
C GLN A 20 -27.33 36.14 -24.73
N GLN A 21 -26.68 36.22 -25.89
CA GLN A 21 -26.04 35.07 -26.55
C GLN A 21 -24.57 34.84 -26.15
N THR A 22 -23.96 35.71 -25.34
CA THR A 22 -22.58 35.53 -24.84
C THR A 22 -22.50 34.83 -23.48
N GLY A 23 -23.55 34.11 -23.08
CA GLY A 23 -23.79 33.73 -21.69
C GLY A 23 -23.86 32.24 -21.36
N THR A 24 -23.64 31.32 -22.29
CA THR A 24 -23.33 29.93 -21.92
C THR A 24 -21.85 29.73 -22.16
N LYS A 25 -21.04 30.04 -21.13
CA LYS A 25 -19.82 29.24 -20.94
C LYS A 25 -20.30 27.80 -20.99
N GLU A 26 -20.01 27.08 -22.07
CA GLU A 26 -20.03 25.63 -21.99
C GLU A 26 -19.09 25.31 -20.83
N THR A 27 -19.67 25.02 -19.66
CA THR A 27 -18.92 24.33 -18.62
C THR A 27 -18.48 23.05 -19.29
N SER A 28 -17.21 23.03 -19.74
CA SER A 28 -16.59 21.86 -20.34
C SER A 28 -16.98 20.68 -19.47
N SER A 29 -17.75 19.75 -20.00
CA SER A 29 -18.14 18.58 -19.22
C SER A 29 -16.84 17.88 -18.83
N LYS A 30 -16.77 17.37 -17.61
CA LYS A 30 -15.57 16.70 -17.11
C LYS A 30 -15.88 15.25 -16.82
N LEU A 31 -14.93 14.36 -17.14
CA LEU A 31 -14.95 12.98 -16.68
C LEU A 31 -13.79 12.77 -15.73
N LYS A 32 -14.10 12.23 -14.55
CA LYS A 32 -13.12 11.80 -13.54
C LYS A 32 -13.05 10.28 -13.57
N VAL A 33 -11.86 9.74 -13.77
CA VAL A 33 -11.62 8.29 -13.81
C VAL A 33 -10.52 7.90 -12.86
N THR A 34 -10.69 6.76 -12.21
CA THR A 34 -9.67 6.13 -11.37
C THR A 34 -9.18 4.86 -12.06
N ALA A 35 -7.86 4.75 -12.18
CA ALA A 35 -7.14 3.62 -12.75
C ALA A 35 -6.40 2.85 -11.65
N TYR A 36 -6.24 1.54 -11.85
CA TYR A 36 -5.65 0.63 -10.85
C TYR A 36 -4.54 -0.22 -11.46
N VAL A 37 -3.30 0.12 -11.16
CA VAL A 37 -2.14 -0.62 -11.64
C VAL A 37 -1.72 -1.64 -10.61
N LYS A 38 -1.82 -2.93 -10.96
CA LYS A 38 -1.27 -4.00 -10.13
C LYS A 38 0.25 -4.05 -10.28
N TYR A 39 0.98 -4.14 -9.17
CA TYR A 39 2.43 -4.25 -9.16
C TYR A 39 2.93 -5.21 -8.09
N ASP A 40 4.12 -5.77 -8.29
CA ASP A 40 4.77 -6.66 -7.33
C ASP A 40 5.65 -5.86 -6.36
N LEU A 41 5.45 -6.10 -5.07
CA LEU A 41 6.36 -5.68 -4.02
C LEU A 41 7.68 -6.46 -4.14
N LYS A 42 8.78 -5.71 -4.15
CA LYS A 42 10.12 -6.29 -4.10
C LYS A 42 10.68 -6.16 -2.70
N ALA A 43 10.70 -7.28 -1.98
CA ALA A 43 11.35 -7.38 -0.70
C ALA A 43 12.88 -7.24 -0.87
N THR A 44 13.48 -6.45 0.02
CA THR A 44 14.94 -6.25 0.09
C THR A 44 15.54 -6.83 1.37
N LYS A 45 14.70 -7.00 2.40
CA LYS A 45 15.03 -7.68 3.66
C LYS A 45 13.81 -8.45 4.16
N TYR A 46 14.07 -9.40 5.04
CA TYR A 46 13.10 -10.23 5.73
C TYR A 46 13.38 -10.21 7.22
N ARG A 47 12.33 -10.33 8.02
CA ARG A 47 12.41 -10.40 9.46
C ARG A 47 11.42 -11.41 9.99
N ILE A 48 11.85 -12.20 10.96
CA ILE A 48 10.94 -12.98 11.80
C ILE A 48 11.12 -12.57 13.24
N LYS A 49 9.98 -12.44 13.92
CA LYS A 49 9.90 -12.24 15.37
C LYS A 49 9.27 -13.49 15.96
N LEU A 50 9.98 -14.12 16.88
CA LEU A 50 9.52 -15.29 17.61
C LEU A 50 9.28 -14.88 19.05
N MET A 51 8.15 -15.29 19.60
CA MET A 51 7.85 -15.13 21.00
C MET A 51 8.33 -16.36 21.76
N VAL A 52 9.13 -16.14 22.80
CA VAL A 52 9.60 -17.19 23.71
C VAL A 52 9.07 -16.89 25.09
N ARG A 53 8.34 -17.82 25.68
CA ARG A 53 7.70 -17.66 26.99
C ARG A 53 8.12 -18.78 27.92
N GLU A 54 8.24 -18.46 29.21
CA GLU A 54 8.33 -19.50 30.23
C GLU A 54 7.02 -20.31 30.25
N ASP A 55 7.11 -21.61 30.54
CA ASP A 55 5.87 -22.36 30.77
C ASP A 55 5.25 -21.91 32.10
N THR A 56 3.95 -21.62 32.10
CA THR A 56 3.19 -21.34 33.32
C THR A 56 2.67 -22.62 33.96
N TYR A 57 2.74 -23.75 33.26
CA TYR A 57 2.33 -25.05 33.74
C TYR A 57 3.51 -26.02 33.64
N ALA A 58 3.82 -26.68 34.76
CA ALA A 58 4.77 -27.80 34.75
C ALA A 58 4.34 -28.83 33.70
N ASP A 59 5.31 -29.37 32.95
CA ASP A 59 5.06 -30.53 32.12
C ASP A 59 4.67 -31.75 32.99
N GLN A 60 4.36 -32.88 32.34
CA GLN A 60 4.00 -34.13 33.02
C GLN A 60 5.10 -34.67 33.97
N TYR A 61 6.27 -34.04 34.03
CA TYR A 61 7.41 -34.36 34.88
C TYR A 61 7.73 -33.27 35.91
N GLY A 62 6.90 -32.23 36.04
CA GLY A 62 7.12 -31.17 37.03
C GLY A 62 8.12 -30.09 36.61
N LYS A 63 8.69 -30.15 35.40
CA LYS A 63 9.75 -29.22 34.98
C LYS A 63 9.16 -28.08 34.15
N ILE A 64 9.46 -26.85 34.57
CA ILE A 64 9.23 -25.65 33.76
C ILE A 64 10.51 -25.37 32.98
N ALA A 65 10.42 -25.33 31.65
CA ALA A 65 11.55 -24.94 30.81
C ALA A 65 11.77 -23.42 30.91
N THR A 66 13.00 -23.02 31.20
CA THR A 66 13.41 -21.61 31.22
C THR A 66 13.51 -21.04 29.81
N ILE A 67 13.45 -19.71 29.68
CA ILE A 67 13.66 -19.04 28.38
C ILE A 67 14.99 -19.46 27.75
N ASP A 68 16.07 -19.55 28.53
CA ASP A 68 17.39 -19.90 27.99
C ASP A 68 17.46 -21.35 27.51
N GLU A 69 16.83 -22.31 28.21
CA GLU A 69 16.71 -23.69 27.74
C GLU A 69 15.90 -23.79 26.44
N LEU A 70 14.79 -23.05 26.34
CA LEU A 70 13.96 -23.01 25.14
C LEU A 70 14.73 -22.40 23.94
N LYS A 71 15.49 -21.33 24.19
CA LYS A 71 16.37 -20.71 23.18
C LYS A 71 17.45 -21.68 22.72
N ALA A 72 18.17 -22.31 23.65
CA ALA A 72 19.25 -23.24 23.32
C ALA A 72 18.74 -24.41 22.47
N ALA A 73 17.64 -25.06 22.89
CA ALA A 73 17.05 -26.18 22.14
C ALA A 73 16.61 -25.77 20.72
N PHE A 74 16.03 -24.58 20.58
CA PHE A 74 15.64 -24.05 19.28
C PHE A 74 16.84 -23.67 18.41
N PHE A 75 17.86 -23.05 19.00
CA PHE A 75 19.08 -22.63 18.30
C PHE A 75 19.88 -23.82 17.79
N THR A 76 20.03 -24.90 18.57
CA THR A 76 20.61 -26.16 18.08
C THR A 76 19.88 -26.66 16.83
N SER A 77 18.54 -26.68 16.86
CA SER A 77 17.72 -27.14 15.72
C SER A 77 17.86 -26.25 14.47
N LEU A 78 18.23 -24.98 14.64
CA LEU A 78 18.45 -24.00 13.57
C LEU A 78 19.88 -24.09 13.01
N GLU A 79 20.88 -24.23 13.88
CA GLU A 79 22.29 -24.39 13.51
C GLU A 79 22.52 -25.66 12.68
N GLU A 80 21.87 -26.77 13.05
CA GLU A 80 21.85 -28.02 12.26
C GLU A 80 21.34 -27.81 10.83
N LYS A 81 20.57 -26.75 10.58
CA LYS A 81 20.03 -26.37 9.27
C LYS A 81 20.80 -25.22 8.62
N GLY A 82 21.94 -24.83 9.19
CA GLY A 82 22.82 -23.78 8.67
C GLY A 82 22.32 -22.36 8.92
N ILE A 83 21.42 -22.15 9.89
CA ILE A 83 20.99 -20.81 10.30
C ILE A 83 21.98 -20.28 11.34
N ASP A 84 22.45 -19.06 11.11
CA ASP A 84 23.37 -18.35 12.00
C ASP A 84 22.61 -17.74 13.19
N THR A 85 22.54 -18.47 14.29
CA THR A 85 21.78 -18.09 15.48
C THR A 85 22.33 -16.86 16.19
N SER A 86 23.59 -16.48 15.93
CA SER A 86 24.19 -15.26 16.51
C SER A 86 23.49 -13.97 16.06
N LYS A 87 22.71 -14.03 14.97
CA LYS A 87 21.89 -12.91 14.46
C LYS A 87 20.58 -12.70 15.20
N PHE A 88 20.19 -13.62 16.09
CA PHE A 88 18.99 -13.39 16.90
C PHE A 88 19.25 -12.32 17.95
N VAL A 89 18.37 -11.34 18.02
CA VAL A 89 18.37 -10.29 19.04
C VAL A 89 17.23 -10.55 20.02
N ASP A 90 17.56 -10.67 21.30
CA ASP A 90 16.62 -10.83 22.41
C ASP A 90 16.06 -9.45 22.82
N ASN A 91 14.74 -9.32 22.88
CA ASN A 91 14.06 -8.07 23.21
C ASN A 91 12.92 -8.29 24.22
N ARG A 92 13.27 -8.27 25.50
CA ARG A 92 12.31 -8.35 26.62
C ARG A 92 11.38 -7.14 26.71
N MET A 93 11.83 -5.97 26.27
CA MET A 93 11.00 -4.76 26.28
C MET A 93 9.87 -4.85 25.26
N GLU A 94 10.16 -5.30 24.03
CA GLU A 94 9.11 -5.53 23.03
C GLU A 94 8.08 -6.56 23.52
N TYR A 95 8.53 -7.59 24.24
CA TYR A 95 7.63 -8.54 24.90
C TYR A 95 6.73 -7.86 25.94
N ALA A 96 7.32 -7.09 26.87
CA ALA A 96 6.56 -6.38 27.91
C ALA A 96 5.51 -5.42 27.33
N LEU A 97 5.80 -4.80 26.18
CA LEU A 97 4.87 -3.91 25.46
C LEU A 97 3.73 -4.65 24.75
N SER A 98 3.80 -5.97 24.61
CA SER A 98 2.76 -6.79 23.99
C SER A 98 1.65 -7.23 24.96
N SER A 99 1.66 -6.72 26.20
CA SER A 99 0.62 -6.91 27.22
C SER A 99 0.40 -8.35 27.68
N TYR A 100 1.39 -9.23 27.49
CA TYR A 100 1.38 -10.56 28.12
C TYR A 100 1.79 -10.45 29.59
N TYR A 101 1.17 -11.27 30.44
CA TYR A 101 1.31 -11.21 31.90
C TYR A 101 2.40 -12.15 32.46
N ASP A 102 2.92 -13.06 31.65
CA ASP A 102 3.99 -14.01 31.99
C ASP A 102 5.39 -13.48 31.60
N THR A 103 6.44 -14.18 32.00
CA THR A 103 7.81 -13.85 31.62
C THR A 103 8.08 -14.33 30.19
N GLY A 104 8.64 -13.46 29.36
CA GLY A 104 9.00 -13.81 28.00
C GLY A 104 9.96 -12.83 27.33
N THR A 105 10.30 -13.14 26.09
CA THR A 105 11.08 -12.28 25.20
C THR A 105 10.62 -12.43 23.74
N ILE A 106 10.89 -11.39 22.94
CA ILE A 106 10.81 -11.48 21.49
C ILE A 106 12.22 -11.68 20.93
N LEU A 107 12.44 -12.80 20.24
CA LEU A 107 13.62 -13.03 19.43
C LEU A 107 13.40 -12.50 18.03
N THR A 108 14.26 -11.60 17.57
CA THR A 108 14.20 -11.05 16.21
C THR A 108 15.37 -11.57 15.38
N TYR A 109 15.08 -12.07 14.18
CA TYR A 109 16.09 -12.43 13.18
C TYR A 109 15.83 -11.69 11.88
N GLU A 110 16.83 -10.96 11.40
CA GLU A 110 16.79 -10.24 10.12
C GLU A 110 17.76 -10.86 9.10
N THR A 111 17.34 -10.92 7.85
CA THR A 111 18.14 -11.50 6.75
C THR A 111 17.74 -10.92 5.41
N VAL A 112 18.63 -11.01 4.43
CA VAL A 112 18.32 -10.74 3.01
C VAL A 112 17.94 -12.02 2.25
N LYS A 113 18.15 -13.19 2.86
CA LYS A 113 17.89 -14.49 2.24
C LYS A 113 16.50 -14.99 2.64
N LYS A 114 15.56 -15.01 1.69
CA LYS A 114 14.22 -15.57 1.92
C LYS A 114 14.27 -17.02 2.44
N LYS A 115 15.23 -17.82 1.97
CA LYS A 115 15.43 -19.21 2.38
C LYS A 115 15.68 -19.35 3.88
N ASP A 116 16.47 -18.45 4.48
CA ASP A 116 16.73 -18.49 5.92
C ASP A 116 15.42 -18.32 6.71
N LEU A 117 14.57 -17.38 6.28
CA LEU A 117 13.26 -17.14 6.88
C LEU A 117 12.35 -18.37 6.76
N GLU A 118 12.27 -18.97 5.58
CA GLU A 118 11.51 -20.19 5.31
C GLU A 118 11.99 -21.35 6.20
N THR A 119 13.30 -21.52 6.33
CA THR A 119 13.90 -22.53 7.22
C THR A 119 13.52 -22.30 8.68
N ILE A 120 13.56 -21.07 9.18
CA ILE A 120 13.16 -20.76 10.57
C ILE A 120 11.65 -21.02 10.78
N LEU A 121 10.80 -20.63 9.82
CA LEU A 121 9.36 -20.87 9.87
C LEU A 121 9.03 -22.37 9.93
N MET A 122 9.69 -23.16 9.09
CA MET A 122 9.45 -24.61 8.97
C MET A 122 10.17 -25.45 10.04
N THR A 123 11.07 -24.86 10.83
CA THR A 123 11.74 -25.58 11.91
C THR A 123 10.78 -25.83 13.06
N LYS A 124 10.74 -27.08 13.53
CA LYS A 124 9.97 -27.50 14.70
C LYS A 124 10.43 -26.67 15.90
N LYS A 125 9.48 -26.02 16.55
CA LYS A 125 9.73 -25.14 17.68
C LYS A 125 9.43 -25.88 18.98
N PRO A 126 10.16 -25.58 20.07
CA PRO A 126 9.71 -25.93 21.42
C PRO A 126 8.29 -25.38 21.68
N LYS A 127 7.54 -26.03 22.59
CA LYS A 127 6.12 -25.73 22.88
C LYS A 127 5.82 -24.25 23.11
N ASN A 128 6.73 -23.52 23.78
CA ASN A 128 6.55 -22.11 24.14
C ASN A 128 7.36 -21.13 23.27
N VAL A 129 7.79 -21.59 22.09
CA VAL A 129 8.41 -20.76 21.05
C VAL A 129 7.43 -20.66 19.88
N THR A 130 6.83 -19.49 19.67
CA THR A 130 5.81 -19.27 18.63
C THR A 130 6.21 -18.16 17.67
N VAL A 131 5.66 -18.18 16.45
CA VAL A 131 5.85 -17.08 15.51
C VAL A 131 4.97 -15.92 15.94
N PHE A 132 5.60 -14.80 16.31
CA PHE A 132 4.89 -13.56 16.63
C PHE A 132 4.58 -12.78 15.35
N LYS A 133 5.60 -12.55 14.52
CA LYS A 133 5.48 -11.83 13.24
C LYS A 133 6.45 -12.39 12.21
N ALA A 134 6.02 -12.42 10.94
CA ALA A 134 6.90 -12.60 9.79
C ALA A 134 6.69 -11.43 8.83
N GLU A 135 7.76 -10.74 8.49
CA GLU A 135 7.71 -9.44 7.83
C GLU A 135 8.74 -9.36 6.70
N MET A 136 8.41 -8.57 5.68
CA MET A 136 9.31 -8.22 4.58
C MET A 136 9.46 -6.70 4.49
N TYR A 137 10.69 -6.24 4.28
CA TYR A 137 10.97 -4.83 4.05
C TYR A 137 10.97 -4.57 2.56
N CYS A 138 10.02 -3.77 2.10
CA CYS A 138 9.91 -3.39 0.70
C CYS A 138 10.37 -1.95 0.55
N LYS A 139 11.26 -1.72 -0.42
CA LYS A 139 11.71 -0.38 -0.79
C LYS A 139 11.27 -0.09 -2.21
N SER A 140 10.49 0.96 -2.39
CA SER A 140 10.15 1.42 -3.73
C SER A 140 11.33 2.16 -4.35
N SER A 141 11.56 1.98 -5.65
CA SER A 141 12.56 2.76 -6.38
C SER A 141 11.87 3.83 -7.21
N LYS A 142 12.56 4.96 -7.46
CA LYS A 142 12.06 6.03 -8.33
C LYS A 142 11.69 5.51 -9.73
N ASP A 143 12.46 4.57 -10.26
CA ASP A 143 12.18 3.95 -11.56
C ASP A 143 10.92 3.08 -11.53
N HIS A 144 10.69 2.37 -10.42
CA HIS A 144 9.47 1.59 -10.24
C HIS A 144 8.25 2.52 -10.18
N TYR A 145 8.34 3.59 -9.39
CA TYR A 145 7.31 4.62 -9.31
C TYR A 145 6.99 5.23 -10.67
N LYS A 146 8.00 5.66 -11.44
CA LYS A 146 7.81 6.20 -12.79
C LYS A 146 7.04 5.22 -13.68
N LYS A 147 7.41 3.93 -13.65
CA LYS A 147 6.74 2.89 -14.45
C LYS A 147 5.28 2.68 -14.06
N ILE A 148 4.95 2.64 -12.76
CA ILE A 148 3.56 2.44 -12.32
C ILE A 148 2.68 3.67 -12.59
N VAL A 149 3.23 4.88 -12.46
CA VAL A 149 2.52 6.13 -12.81
C VAL A 149 2.21 6.20 -14.29
N THR A 150 3.20 5.93 -15.16
CA THR A 150 2.99 5.93 -16.61
C THR A 150 1.88 4.96 -17.01
N LYS A 151 1.91 3.73 -16.50
CA LYS A 151 0.84 2.73 -16.75
C LYS A 151 -0.51 3.20 -16.25
N GLY A 152 -0.55 3.84 -15.07
CA GLY A 152 -1.80 4.32 -14.49
C GLY A 152 -2.42 5.44 -15.31
N LEU A 153 -1.59 6.34 -15.86
CA LEU A 153 -2.05 7.41 -16.76
C LEU A 153 -2.53 6.84 -18.09
N GLU A 154 -1.84 5.86 -18.67
CA GLU A 154 -2.27 5.15 -19.90
C GLU A 154 -3.63 4.45 -19.70
N GLU A 155 -3.81 3.77 -18.58
CA GLU A 155 -5.07 3.11 -18.23
C GLU A 155 -6.21 4.13 -18.00
N ALA A 156 -5.91 5.22 -17.31
CA ALA A 156 -6.86 6.31 -17.10
C ALA A 156 -7.29 6.95 -18.43
N ASP A 157 -6.36 7.22 -19.35
CA ASP A 157 -6.64 7.77 -20.69
C ASP A 157 -7.52 6.81 -21.50
N SER A 158 -7.17 5.53 -21.54
CA SER A 158 -7.98 4.50 -22.20
C SER A 158 -9.42 4.43 -21.65
N LYS A 159 -9.55 4.46 -20.32
CA LYS A 159 -10.85 4.41 -19.64
C LYS A 159 -11.70 5.64 -19.93
N VAL A 160 -11.14 6.84 -19.86
CA VAL A 160 -11.91 8.06 -20.14
C VAL A 160 -12.33 8.16 -21.61
N ARG A 161 -11.49 7.70 -22.56
CA ARG A 161 -11.84 7.67 -23.99
C ARG A 161 -12.98 6.71 -24.28
N THR A 162 -13.06 5.61 -23.54
CA THR A 162 -14.17 4.66 -23.64
C THR A 162 -15.46 5.30 -23.13
N LEU A 163 -15.41 5.93 -21.95
CA LEU A 163 -16.57 6.59 -21.35
C LEU A 163 -17.07 7.78 -22.18
N ALA A 164 -16.17 8.63 -22.69
CA ALA A 164 -16.53 9.76 -23.53
C ALA A 164 -17.27 9.29 -24.79
N ARG A 165 -16.76 8.25 -25.46
CA ARG A 165 -17.42 7.66 -26.64
C ARG A 165 -18.82 7.13 -26.33
N GLN A 166 -19.03 6.51 -25.17
CA GLN A 166 -20.35 6.01 -24.76
C GLN A 166 -21.40 7.11 -24.56
N ILE A 167 -20.97 8.35 -24.26
CA ILE A 167 -21.86 9.51 -24.12
C ILE A 167 -21.85 10.43 -25.35
N GLY A 168 -21.33 9.95 -26.49
CA GLY A 168 -21.29 10.71 -27.74
C GLY A 168 -20.34 11.91 -27.73
N LYS A 169 -19.33 11.90 -26.85
CA LYS A 169 -18.32 12.96 -26.71
C LYS A 169 -16.91 12.45 -27.00
N SER A 170 -16.00 13.40 -27.18
CA SER A 170 -14.56 13.17 -27.36
C SER A 170 -13.76 13.76 -26.20
N VAL A 171 -12.60 13.17 -25.91
CA VAL A 171 -11.68 13.70 -24.90
C VAL A 171 -10.94 14.90 -25.50
N ASP A 172 -10.93 16.02 -24.79
CA ASP A 172 -10.24 17.24 -25.22
C ASP A 172 -8.84 17.33 -24.61
N LYS A 173 -8.73 17.48 -23.28
CA LYS A 173 -7.44 17.47 -22.58
C LYS A 173 -7.52 16.93 -21.16
N LEU A 174 -6.36 16.50 -20.65
CA LEU A 174 -6.17 16.18 -19.24
C LEU A 174 -6.10 17.49 -18.42
N GLU A 175 -6.91 17.58 -17.36
CA GLU A 175 -7.03 18.78 -16.52
C GLU A 175 -6.34 18.61 -15.17
N LEU A 176 -6.48 17.44 -14.54
CA LEU A 176 -5.99 17.19 -13.20
C LEU A 176 -5.56 15.73 -13.05
N VAL A 177 -4.44 15.53 -12.35
CA VAL A 177 -3.97 14.23 -11.90
C VAL A 177 -3.85 14.28 -10.37
N GLU A 178 -4.52 13.35 -9.71
CA GLU A 178 -4.43 13.11 -8.27
C GLU A 178 -3.67 11.79 -8.05
N ASP A 179 -2.52 11.90 -7.42
CA ASP A 179 -1.66 10.78 -7.07
C ASP A 179 -1.62 10.61 -5.54
N THR A 180 -1.94 9.40 -5.07
CA THR A 180 -1.85 9.04 -3.65
C THR A 180 -0.62 8.21 -3.34
N TYR A 181 0.33 8.11 -4.28
CA TYR A 181 1.59 7.44 -4.06
C TYR A 181 2.36 8.10 -2.93
N TYR A 182 2.87 7.26 -2.04
CA TYR A 182 3.79 7.64 -1.00
C TYR A 182 4.98 6.68 -1.07
N ASP A 183 6.21 7.21 -1.02
CA ASP A 183 7.41 6.38 -1.00
C ASP A 183 7.47 5.60 0.32
N ARG A 184 7.01 4.35 0.26
CA ARG A 184 7.02 3.45 1.40
C ARG A 184 8.28 2.61 1.38
N SER A 185 9.16 2.92 2.31
CA SER A 185 10.25 2.05 2.72
C SER A 185 9.91 1.51 4.11
N GLU A 186 9.05 0.49 4.16
CA GLU A 186 8.45 0.00 5.41
C GLU A 186 8.43 -1.54 5.50
N TRP A 187 8.21 -2.03 6.72
CA TRP A 187 8.00 -3.44 7.01
C TRP A 187 6.53 -3.80 6.78
N PHE A 188 6.29 -4.84 6.00
CA PHE A 188 4.98 -5.40 5.72
C PHE A 188 4.86 -6.80 6.32
N TYR A 189 3.70 -7.13 6.88
CA TYR A 189 3.38 -8.51 7.22
C TYR A 189 3.39 -9.39 5.96
N MET A 190 3.99 -10.56 6.07
CA MET A 190 4.00 -11.53 4.98
C MET A 190 2.68 -12.29 4.95
N THR A 191 1.85 -12.04 3.93
CA THR A 191 0.54 -12.69 3.73
C THR A 191 0.54 -13.72 2.60
N GLY A 192 1.70 -14.03 2.02
CA GLY A 192 1.82 -14.89 0.83
C GLY A 192 1.52 -14.17 -0.49
N GLU A 193 0.76 -13.06 -0.45
CA GLU A 193 0.52 -12.18 -1.60
C GLU A 193 1.53 -11.02 -1.62
N THR A 194 2.30 -10.90 -2.70
CA THR A 194 3.24 -9.78 -2.91
C THR A 194 2.69 -8.72 -3.84
N LYS A 195 1.42 -8.82 -4.26
CA LYS A 195 0.83 -7.89 -5.22
C LYS A 195 0.10 -6.77 -4.50
N GLN A 196 0.34 -5.55 -4.94
CA GLN A 196 -0.33 -4.34 -4.46
C GLN A 196 -0.98 -3.61 -5.62
N TYR A 197 -1.89 -2.69 -5.30
CA TYR A 197 -2.53 -1.82 -6.28
C TYR A 197 -2.08 -0.39 -6.07
N TYR A 198 -1.65 0.23 -7.16
CA TYR A 198 -1.41 1.65 -7.26
C TYR A 198 -2.64 2.31 -7.88
N THR A 199 -3.08 3.41 -7.28
CA THR A 199 -4.28 4.13 -7.71
C THR A 199 -3.89 5.51 -8.16
N ILE A 200 -4.33 5.90 -9.36
CA ILE A 200 -4.22 7.25 -9.87
C ILE A 200 -5.58 7.71 -10.36
N THR A 201 -5.92 8.95 -10.07
CA THR A 201 -7.18 9.54 -10.52
C THR A 201 -6.89 10.70 -11.46
N ALA A 202 -7.52 10.68 -12.62
CA ALA A 202 -7.34 11.69 -13.65
C ALA A 202 -8.70 12.29 -14.04
N THR A 203 -8.72 13.61 -14.19
CA THR A 203 -9.89 14.36 -14.66
C THR A 203 -9.58 14.96 -16.02
N TYR A 204 -10.49 14.75 -16.97
CA TYR A 204 -10.37 15.24 -18.34
C TYR A 204 -11.54 16.15 -18.68
N SER A 205 -11.30 17.16 -19.49
CA SER A 205 -12.35 17.86 -20.21
C SER A 205 -12.78 17.05 -21.44
N ILE A 206 -14.07 17.13 -21.78
CA ILE A 206 -14.64 16.47 -22.96
C ILE A 206 -15.48 17.46 -23.77
N LYS A 207 -15.57 17.22 -25.09
CA LYS A 207 -16.34 17.98 -26.07
C LYS A 207 -17.16 17.06 -26.95
#